data_AF-A0AAD5SZ43-F1
#
_entry.id   AF-A0AAD5SZ43-F1
#
_cell.length_a   1.000
_cell.length_b   1.000
_cell.length_c   1.000
_cell.angle_alpha   90.00
_cell.angle_beta   90.00
_cell.angle_gamma   90.00
#
_symmetry.space_group_name_H-M   'P 1'
#
loop_
_entity.id
_entity.type
_entity.pdbx_description
1 polymer ?
#
loop_
_entity_poly.entity_id
_entity_poly.type
_entity_poly.pdbx_seq_one_letter_code
_entity_poly.pdbx_strand_id
1 'polypeptide(L)'
;MSTLAKVPVEPELQTRLLDSITGAPGVIMAGVPGAGGFDAIFALIVEPEESGVNRKQVETIWSRWTESNVGPLLAGADVNRGLSREDVTNVPGLAQFFR
;
A
#
# COMPACT_ATOMS: atom_id res chain seq x y z
N MET A 1 -13.56 -15.66 6.84
CA MET A 1 -12.27 -16.38 7.00
C MET A 1 -11.99 -17.12 5.72
N SER A 2 -10.77 -17.07 5.18
CA SER A 2 -10.38 -18.07 4.18
C SER A 2 -10.06 -19.38 4.90
N THR A 3 -10.72 -20.47 4.51
CA THR A 3 -10.71 -21.76 5.25
C THR A 3 -9.30 -22.33 5.45
N LEU A 4 -8.38 -22.06 4.54
CA LEU A 4 -7.02 -22.59 4.57
C LEU A 4 -6.02 -21.71 5.34
N ALA A 5 -6.14 -20.37 5.24
CA ALA A 5 -5.19 -19.48 5.91
C ALA A 5 -5.53 -19.27 7.39
N LYS A 6 -6.76 -19.56 7.82
CA LYS A 6 -7.27 -19.28 9.18
C LYS A 6 -7.18 -17.80 9.58
N VAL A 7 -7.14 -16.91 8.59
CA VAL A 7 -7.13 -15.46 8.80
C VAL A 7 -8.52 -14.89 8.45
N PRO A 8 -9.05 -13.94 9.24
CA PRO A 8 -10.23 -13.17 8.84
C PRO A 8 -10.01 -12.43 7.51
N VAL A 9 -11.11 -12.12 6.80
CA VAL A 9 -11.02 -11.28 5.59
C VAL A 9 -10.50 -9.89 5.96
N GLU A 10 -10.99 -9.35 7.07
CA GLU A 10 -10.49 -8.13 7.67
C GLU A 10 -10.13 -8.43 9.13
N PRO A 11 -8.83 -8.58 9.45
CA PRO A 11 -8.40 -8.77 10.83
C PRO A 11 -8.61 -7.53 11.68
N GLU A 12 -8.91 -7.71 12.96
CA GLU A 12 -9.22 -6.61 13.90
C GLU A 12 -8.12 -5.53 13.98
N LEU A 13 -6.86 -5.95 13.85
CA LEU A 13 -5.72 -5.03 13.82
C LEU A 13 -5.72 -4.16 12.55
N GLN A 14 -6.13 -4.72 11.41
CA GLN A 14 -6.32 -3.92 10.19
C GLN A 14 -7.54 -3.01 10.32
N THR A 15 -8.65 -3.47 10.90
CA THR A 15 -9.82 -2.62 11.17
C THR A 15 -9.43 -1.37 11.97
N ARG A 16 -8.67 -1.52 13.07
CA ARG A 16 -8.21 -0.37 13.87
C ARG A 16 -7.35 0.61 13.08
N LEU A 17 -6.44 0.10 12.24
CA LEU A 17 -5.63 0.95 11.36
C LEU A 17 -6.50 1.68 10.33
N LEU A 18 -7.44 0.97 9.71
CA LEU A 18 -8.38 1.51 8.72
C LEU A 18 -9.32 2.56 9.32
N ASP A 19 -9.78 2.37 10.55
CA ASP A 19 -10.58 3.36 11.29
C ASP A 19 -9.77 4.65 11.51
N SER A 20 -8.49 4.51 11.89
CA SER A 20 -7.58 5.66 12.04
C SER A 20 -7.35 6.39 10.71
N ILE A 21 -7.21 5.66 9.61
CA ILE A 21 -7.02 6.25 8.27
C ILE A 21 -8.29 6.94 7.80
N THR A 22 -9.46 6.31 8.00
CA THR A 22 -10.76 6.83 7.54
C THR A 22 -11.14 8.13 8.26
N GLY A 23 -10.63 8.36 9.47
CA GLY A 23 -10.76 9.63 10.19
C GLY A 23 -9.89 10.78 9.65
N ALA A 24 -8.95 10.52 8.74
CA ALA A 24 -8.05 11.54 8.22
C ALA A 24 -8.75 12.43 7.16
N PRO A 25 -8.47 13.75 7.16
CA PRO A 25 -8.96 14.67 6.12
C PRO A 25 -8.70 14.15 4.70
N GLY A 26 -9.69 14.32 3.83
CA GLY A 26 -9.60 13.92 2.42
C GLY A 26 -9.75 12.43 2.14
N VAL A 27 -9.74 11.55 3.14
CA VAL A 27 -9.97 10.12 2.91
C VAL A 27 -11.46 9.87 2.63
N ILE A 28 -11.77 9.34 1.45
CA ILE A 28 -13.13 8.90 1.09
C ILE A 28 -13.41 7.54 1.72
N MET A 29 -12.46 6.62 1.58
CA MET A 29 -12.58 5.26 2.07
C MET A 29 -11.20 4.62 2.20
N ALA A 30 -11.11 3.62 3.08
CA ALA A 30 -9.99 2.70 3.16
C ALA A 30 -10.52 1.28 3.32
N GLY A 31 -9.71 0.27 3.01
CA GLY A 31 -10.12 -1.12 3.17
C GLY A 31 -9.03 -2.14 2.92
N VAL A 32 -9.38 -3.39 3.14
CA VAL A 32 -8.52 -4.55 2.83
C VAL A 32 -8.83 -5.03 1.41
N PRO A 33 -7.86 -5.01 0.47
CA PRO A 33 -8.09 -5.46 -0.89
C PRO A 33 -8.02 -6.99 -1.03
N GLY A 34 -8.56 -7.50 -2.13
CA GLY A 34 -8.35 -8.88 -2.57
C GLY A 34 -8.89 -9.94 -1.62
N ALA A 35 -8.05 -10.93 -1.30
CA ALA A 35 -8.41 -12.06 -0.44
C ALA A 35 -8.59 -11.68 1.04
N GLY A 36 -8.13 -10.49 1.43
CA GLY A 36 -8.12 -10.06 2.81
C GLY A 36 -6.87 -10.46 3.59
N GLY A 37 -6.94 -10.33 4.92
CA GLY A 37 -5.89 -10.72 5.84
C GLY A 37 -4.96 -9.55 6.21
N PHE A 38 -3.67 -9.83 6.36
CA PHE A 38 -2.67 -8.86 6.84
C PHE A 38 -1.76 -8.30 5.73
N ASP A 39 -2.02 -8.66 4.46
CA ASP A 39 -1.09 -8.45 3.35
C ASP A 39 -1.01 -6.98 2.90
N ALA A 40 -2.16 -6.38 2.62
CA ALA A 40 -2.24 -5.01 2.11
C ALA A 40 -3.48 -4.29 2.63
N ILE A 41 -3.45 -2.96 2.52
CA ILE A 41 -4.59 -2.06 2.67
C ILE A 41 -4.57 -1.05 1.52
N PHE A 42 -5.71 -0.41 1.24
CA PHE A 42 -5.77 0.74 0.35
C PHE A 42 -6.50 1.90 1.03
N ALA A 43 -6.20 3.12 0.59
CA ALA A 43 -6.92 4.33 0.95
C ALA A 43 -7.15 5.18 -0.31
N LEU A 44 -8.38 5.62 -0.51
CA LEU A 44 -8.74 6.60 -1.55
C LEU A 44 -8.77 7.98 -0.91
N ILE A 45 -7.86 8.85 -1.35
CA ILE A 45 -7.64 10.18 -0.79
C ILE A 45 -7.93 11.22 -1.87
N VAL A 46 -8.76 12.20 -1.54
CA VAL A 46 -9.04 13.38 -2.36
C VAL A 46 -8.15 14.51 -1.91
N GLU A 47 -7.47 15.09 -2.88
CA GLU A 47 -6.56 16.21 -2.67
C GLU A 47 -7.17 17.47 -3.27
N PRO A 48 -7.35 18.55 -2.48
CA PRO A 48 -7.54 19.87 -3.06
C PRO A 48 -6.19 20.29 -3.66
N GLU A 49 -6.14 20.32 -5.00
CA GLU A 49 -4.94 20.64 -5.79
C GLU A 49 -3.79 19.64 -5.63
N GLU A 50 -2.67 19.85 -6.32
CA GLU A 50 -1.47 18.99 -6.27
C GLU A 50 -0.62 19.22 -4.99
N SER A 51 -1.26 19.53 -3.85
CA SER A 51 -0.57 19.87 -2.60
C SER A 51 -0.01 18.66 -1.84
N GLY A 52 -0.67 17.50 -1.97
CA GLY A 52 -0.31 16.24 -1.30
C GLY A 52 -0.42 16.27 0.23
N VAL A 53 -1.18 17.21 0.78
CA VAL A 53 -1.31 17.41 2.25
C VAL A 53 -2.06 16.27 2.93
N ASN A 54 -3.20 15.85 2.39
CA ASN A 54 -4.02 14.76 2.94
C ASN A 54 -3.29 13.41 2.80
N ARG A 55 -2.59 13.18 1.67
CA ARG A 55 -1.72 12.00 1.49
C ARG A 55 -0.66 11.93 2.59
N LYS A 56 0.04 13.03 2.88
CA LYS A 56 1.06 13.09 3.95
C LYS A 56 0.49 12.82 5.34
N GLN A 57 -0.77 13.18 5.59
CA GLN A 57 -1.42 12.86 6.87
C GLN A 57 -1.62 11.35 7.03
N VAL A 58 -2.06 10.67 5.97
CA VAL A 58 -2.18 9.20 5.97
C VAL A 58 -0.80 8.54 6.11
N GLU A 59 0.22 9.01 5.38
CA GLU A 59 1.60 8.54 5.53
C GLU A 59 2.12 8.72 6.98
N THR A 60 1.73 9.83 7.64
CA THR A 60 2.09 10.08 9.04
C THR A 60 1.43 9.07 9.97
N ILE A 61 0.16 8.74 9.78
CA ILE A 61 -0.54 7.69 10.52
C ILE A 61 0.22 6.36 10.37
N TRP A 62 0.55 5.97 9.14
CA TRP A 62 1.30 4.74 8.87
C TRP A 62 2.66 4.71 9.57
N SER A 63 3.43 5.80 9.52
CA SER A 63 4.75 5.88 10.14
C SER A 63 4.73 5.82 11.67
N ARG A 64 3.61 6.19 12.29
CA ARG A 64 3.42 6.22 13.74
C ARG A 64 2.62 5.04 14.28
N TRP A 65 2.07 4.21 13.40
CA TRP A 65 1.29 3.05 13.79
C TRP A 65 2.20 2.03 14.50
N THR A 66 1.78 1.56 15.67
CA THR A 66 2.62 0.70 16.53
C THR A 66 2.18 -0.75 16.57
N GLU A 67 0.93 -1.06 16.18
CA GLU A 67 0.43 -2.43 16.23
C GLU A 67 0.97 -3.29 15.08
N SER A 68 1.41 -2.66 13.98
CA SER A 68 2.04 -3.35 12.85
C SER A 68 2.94 -2.40 12.04
N ASN A 69 3.82 -2.99 11.23
CA ASN A 69 4.61 -2.23 10.27
C ASN A 69 3.78 -1.98 9.00
N VAL A 70 3.65 -0.73 8.59
CA VAL A 70 2.95 -0.34 7.37
C VAL A 70 3.94 0.28 6.39
N GLY A 71 4.14 -0.36 5.25
CA GLY A 71 5.00 0.12 4.19
C GLY A 71 4.19 0.76 3.06
N PRO A 72 4.48 2.01 2.65
CA PRO A 72 3.82 2.60 1.49
C PRO A 72 4.27 1.87 0.21
N LEU A 73 3.29 1.46 -0.61
CA LEU A 73 3.53 0.96 -1.96
C LEU A 73 3.58 2.12 -2.95
N LEU A 74 4.18 1.88 -4.12
CA LEU A 74 4.12 2.84 -5.24
C LEU A 74 2.66 3.14 -5.58
N ALA A 75 2.28 4.42 -5.49
CA ALA A 75 0.94 4.90 -5.81
C ALA A 75 0.66 4.99 -7.32
N GLY A 76 1.48 4.35 -8.16
CA GLY A 76 1.39 4.40 -9.61
C GLY A 76 1.35 3.00 -10.22
N ALA A 77 0.44 2.80 -11.17
CA ALA A 77 0.44 1.59 -11.98
C ALA A 77 1.72 1.54 -12.83
N ASP A 78 2.29 0.34 -12.96
CA ASP A 78 3.43 0.13 -13.85
C ASP A 78 3.04 0.43 -15.31
N VAL A 79 3.85 1.24 -15.99
CA VAL A 79 3.67 1.58 -17.41
C VAL A 79 3.79 0.36 -18.33
N ASN A 80 4.50 -0.67 -17.89
CA ASN A 80 4.78 -1.90 -18.63
C ASN A 80 3.66 -2.95 -18.49
N ARG A 81 2.57 -2.64 -17.77
CA ARG A 81 1.31 -3.42 -17.71
C ARG A 81 1.44 -4.87 -17.20
N GLY A 82 2.53 -5.23 -16.52
CA GLY A 82 2.73 -6.56 -15.94
C GLY A 82 4.09 -7.15 -16.31
N LEU A 83 4.11 -8.40 -16.75
CA LEU A 83 5.34 -9.13 -17.07
C LEU A 83 6.06 -8.50 -18.27
N SER A 84 7.26 -7.96 -18.05
CA SER A 84 8.18 -7.49 -19.09
C SER A 84 9.41 -8.39 -19.19
N ARG A 85 10.04 -8.40 -20.38
CA ARG A 85 11.39 -8.97 -20.55
C ARG A 85 12.40 -7.83 -20.42
N GLU A 86 13.18 -7.86 -19.36
CA GLU A 86 14.25 -6.90 -19.14
C GLU A 86 15.56 -7.35 -19.80
N ASP A 87 16.31 -6.40 -20.36
CA ASP A 87 17.71 -6.61 -20.73
C ASP A 87 18.57 -6.33 -19.50
N VAL A 88 19.25 -7.36 -19.01
CA VAL A 88 20.04 -7.30 -17.77
C VAL A 88 21.18 -6.27 -17.87
N THR A 89 21.63 -5.93 -19.09
CA THR A 89 22.63 -4.89 -19.31
C THR A 89 22.09 -3.47 -19.06
N ASN A 90 20.77 -3.29 -19.14
CA ASN A 90 20.07 -2.03 -18.87
C ASN A 90 19.68 -1.86 -17.40
N VAL A 91 19.87 -2.88 -16.55
CA VAL A 91 19.52 -2.81 -15.13
C VAL A 91 20.70 -2.27 -14.30
N PRO A 92 20.56 -1.08 -13.67
CA PRO A 92 21.62 -0.52 -12.83
C PRO A 92 22.03 -1.49 -11.73
N GLY A 93 23.34 -1.73 -11.59
CA GLY A 93 23.91 -2.64 -10.60
C GLY A 93 23.99 -4.11 -11.00
N LEU A 94 23.19 -4.58 -11.98
CA LEU A 94 23.32 -5.94 -12.52
C LEU A 94 24.26 -6.02 -13.72
N ALA A 95 24.34 -4.95 -14.52
CA ALA A 95 25.17 -4.90 -15.72
C ALA A 95 26.66 -5.25 -15.50
N GLN A 96 27.17 -5.07 -14.27
CA GLN A 96 28.56 -5.37 -13.91
C GLN A 96 28.88 -6.88 -13.83
N PHE A 97 27.87 -7.75 -13.65
CA PHE A 97 28.07 -9.19 -13.46
C PHE A 97 28.01 -10.01 -14.75
N PHE A 98 27.66 -9.37 -15.88
CA PHE A 98 27.43 -10.03 -17.17
C PHE A 98 28.34 -9.50 -18.28
N ARG A 99 29.52 -8.99 -17.91
CA ARG A 99 30.62 -8.65 -18.83
C ARG A 99 31.63 -9.78 -18.92
#